data_AF-A0A7S2LZ03-F1
#
_entry.id   AF-A0A7S2LZ03-F1
#
_cell.length_a   1.000
_cell.length_b   1.000
_cell.length_c   1.000
_cell.angle_alpha   90.00
_cell.angle_beta   90.00
_cell.angle_gamma   90.00
#
_symmetry.space_group_name_H-M   'P 1'
#
loop_
_entity.id
_entity.type
_entity.pdbx_description
1 polymer ?
#
loop_
_entity_poly.entity_id
_entity_poly.type
_entity_poly.pdbx_seq_one_letter_code
_entity_poly.pdbx_strand_id
1 'polypeptide(L)'
;RMRPQTRGVSAALWASLGAALLGAAVLGAALGPRALLAAALGPASTGSRFPASVLAELQATEGRANCNETRRCAAPGLRCYEQVSSYAQCRASCAPGPDPTHWDGRPWSCKALGVRTPGEDMCTMENEDCRQSGCCRQPGHTCFEKTPAWAACRASCTPGPSFADVDGTPWTCRKLGPTSPSTQPWVAGACTESNGASCLQTRCCKNAGDQCWKKTNYYGSCKPACNEPGWSCEKVGTRTPAQTGAEELRGMPAWGFATCSRFEEGCLDSRCCIGMDMQCYEKNKMWAQCLNSCVPGPHANDHNANWTCKALGPRSMGVPRKGFPSLYCFSVLRTVGYEVGLM
;
A
#
# COMPACT_ATOMS: atom_id res chain seq x y z
N ARG A 1 78.67 6.46 -11.90
CA ARG A 1 78.58 6.21 -10.44
C ARG A 1 77.40 5.25 -10.23
N MET A 2 77.57 3.94 -10.44
CA MET A 2 78.06 2.89 -9.52
C MET A 2 77.33 2.81 -8.16
N ARG A 3 76.70 1.64 -7.99
CA ARG A 3 76.00 0.91 -6.88
C ARG A 3 76.81 0.84 -5.55
N PRO A 4 76.33 0.26 -4.40
CA PRO A 4 75.53 -0.99 -4.20
C PRO A 4 74.45 -0.95 -3.07
N GLN A 5 73.43 -1.81 -2.98
CA GLN A 5 73.29 -3.27 -2.69
C GLN A 5 73.79 -3.77 -1.32
N THR A 6 72.88 -4.38 -0.51
CA THR A 6 73.00 -5.64 0.28
C THR A 6 71.61 -5.92 0.93
N ARG A 7 70.91 -7.05 0.66
CA ARG A 7 70.94 -8.42 1.27
C ARG A 7 70.45 -8.46 2.74
N GLY A 8 69.60 -9.37 3.22
CA GLY A 8 69.22 -10.72 2.77
C GLY A 8 68.06 -11.36 3.58
N VAL A 9 67.34 -12.36 3.01
CA VAL A 9 67.23 -13.82 3.37
C VAL A 9 66.54 -14.08 4.75
N SER A 10 65.52 -14.93 4.98
CA SER A 10 65.16 -16.32 4.60
C SER A 10 63.65 -16.54 4.96
N ALA A 11 62.77 -17.21 4.21
CA ALA A 11 62.64 -18.61 3.73
C ALA A 11 62.06 -19.64 4.75
N ALA A 12 61.12 -20.47 4.25
CA ALA A 12 60.47 -21.72 4.77
C ALA A 12 58.94 -21.53 4.99
N LEU A 13 57.97 -21.96 4.17
CA LEU A 13 57.72 -23.18 3.36
C LEU A 13 57.72 -24.48 4.18
N TRP A 14 56.54 -25.03 4.52
CA TRP A 14 56.25 -26.48 4.56
C TRP A 14 54.78 -26.75 4.23
N ALA A 15 54.57 -27.59 3.21
CA ALA A 15 53.32 -28.24 2.84
C ALA A 15 53.37 -29.70 3.33
N SER A 16 52.20 -30.35 3.49
CA SER A 16 51.83 -31.62 2.82
C SER A 16 50.86 -32.52 3.62
N LEU A 17 49.90 -33.10 2.85
CA LEU A 17 49.40 -34.50 2.79
C LEU A 17 49.01 -35.21 4.11
N GLY A 18 47.90 -35.92 4.28
CA GLY A 18 46.99 -36.66 3.39
C GLY A 18 46.60 -37.98 4.09
N ALA A 19 45.40 -38.52 3.83
CA ALA A 19 45.03 -39.96 3.77
C ALA A 19 43.60 -40.23 4.27
N ALA A 20 42.79 -40.76 3.36
CA ALA A 20 41.51 -41.45 3.58
C ALA A 20 41.73 -42.87 4.12
N LEU A 21 40.71 -43.50 4.72
CA LEU A 21 40.40 -44.93 4.53
C LEU A 21 38.98 -45.29 5.01
N LEU A 22 38.42 -46.31 4.34
CA LEU A 22 37.04 -46.79 4.26
C LEU A 22 36.74 -47.97 5.22
N GLY A 23 35.43 -48.18 5.46
CA GLY A 23 34.80 -49.50 5.71
C GLY A 23 34.67 -49.92 7.19
N ALA A 24 33.70 -50.71 7.64
CA ALA A 24 32.52 -51.36 7.05
C ALA A 24 31.60 -51.83 8.20
N ALA A 25 30.32 -52.05 7.91
CA ALA A 25 29.27 -52.54 8.82
C ALA A 25 29.36 -54.06 9.09
N VAL A 26 28.92 -54.53 10.28
CA VAL A 26 28.38 -55.90 10.50
C VAL A 26 27.33 -55.91 11.65
N LEU A 27 26.18 -56.55 11.39
CA LEU A 27 25.09 -56.92 12.31
C LEU A 27 25.45 -58.09 13.24
N GLY A 28 24.83 -58.20 14.42
CA GLY A 28 24.72 -59.47 15.15
C GLY A 28 24.01 -59.37 16.50
N ALA A 29 22.88 -60.05 16.63
CA ALA A 29 22.00 -60.12 17.81
C ALA A 29 22.42 -61.20 18.84
N ALA A 30 22.00 -61.06 20.11
CA ALA A 30 21.32 -62.12 20.91
C ALA A 30 21.24 -61.84 22.44
N LEU A 31 19.99 -61.90 22.96
CA LEU A 31 19.49 -62.53 24.21
C LEU A 31 19.79 -61.90 25.61
N GLY A 32 18.71 -61.72 26.39
CA GLY A 32 18.66 -61.16 27.76
C GLY A 32 18.93 -62.13 28.92
N PRO A 33 18.59 -61.77 30.19
CA PRO A 33 17.25 -62.06 30.71
C PRO A 33 16.60 -60.97 31.62
N ARG A 34 15.31 -61.22 31.91
CA ARG A 34 14.29 -60.45 32.65
C ARG A 34 14.50 -60.38 34.18
N ALA A 35 14.11 -59.26 34.80
CA ALA A 35 13.33 -59.15 36.07
C ALA A 35 13.05 -57.65 36.37
N LEU A 36 11.84 -57.14 36.10
CA LEU A 36 10.71 -56.91 37.03
C LEU A 36 10.80 -55.64 37.92
N LEU A 37 10.08 -54.58 37.51
CA LEU A 37 9.33 -53.61 38.34
C LEU A 37 8.56 -52.70 37.36
N ALA A 38 7.34 -53.05 36.95
CA ALA A 38 6.06 -52.76 37.63
C ALA A 38 5.77 -51.24 37.81
N ALA A 39 4.88 -50.76 36.94
CA ALA A 39 3.86 -49.73 37.17
C ALA A 39 4.28 -48.34 37.66
N ALA A 40 4.29 -47.38 36.74
CA ALA A 40 3.79 -46.03 37.00
C ALA A 40 3.11 -45.48 35.74
N LEU A 41 1.89 -45.96 35.48
CA LEU A 41 0.90 -45.20 34.71
C LEU A 41 0.55 -43.97 35.57
N GLY A 42 1.28 -42.88 35.35
CA GLY A 42 0.87 -41.56 35.82
C GLY A 42 -0.38 -41.13 35.06
N PRO A 43 -1.38 -40.53 35.72
CA PRO A 43 -2.66 -40.22 35.12
C PRO A 43 -2.46 -39.23 33.96
N ALA A 44 -3.30 -39.39 32.93
CA ALA A 44 -3.51 -38.40 31.89
C ALA A 44 -3.46 -37.01 32.49
N SER A 45 -2.47 -36.21 32.06
CA SER A 45 -2.41 -34.80 32.38
C SER A 45 -3.73 -34.20 31.91
N THR A 46 -4.58 -33.92 32.89
CA THR A 46 -5.73 -33.05 32.87
C THR A 46 -5.57 -32.00 31.78
N GLY A 47 -6.52 -31.98 30.85
CA GLY A 47 -6.57 -31.01 29.78
C GLY A 47 -6.25 -29.63 30.28
N SER A 48 -5.25 -29.01 29.65
CA SER A 48 -4.97 -27.59 29.80
C SER A 48 -6.25 -26.83 29.48
N ARG A 49 -7.01 -26.46 30.51
CA ARG A 49 -8.05 -25.45 30.40
C ARG A 49 -7.33 -24.14 30.14
N PHE A 50 -7.00 -23.89 28.89
CA PHE A 50 -6.77 -22.54 28.43
C PHE A 50 -7.97 -21.71 28.88
N PRO A 51 -7.77 -20.51 29.45
CA PRO A 51 -8.89 -19.66 29.82
C PRO A 51 -9.78 -19.43 28.59
N ALA A 52 -11.10 -19.33 28.79
CA ALA A 52 -12.07 -19.24 27.68
C ALA A 52 -11.76 -18.07 26.72
N SER A 53 -11.03 -17.04 27.18
CA SER A 53 -10.48 -15.96 26.37
C SER A 53 -9.45 -16.43 25.34
N VAL A 54 -8.55 -17.33 25.71
CA VAL A 54 -7.48 -17.87 24.83
C VAL A 54 -8.03 -18.87 23.81
N LEU A 55 -9.07 -19.62 24.17
CA LEU A 55 -9.80 -20.47 23.20
C LEU A 55 -10.67 -19.66 22.22
N ALA A 56 -11.08 -18.44 22.60
CA ALA A 56 -11.86 -17.56 21.72
C ALA A 56 -11.00 -16.91 20.62
N GLU A 57 -9.71 -16.65 20.87
CA GLU A 57 -8.76 -16.17 19.86
C GLU A 57 -8.46 -17.23 18.78
N LEU A 58 -8.44 -18.52 19.13
CA LEU A 58 -8.18 -19.63 18.20
C LEU A 58 -9.28 -19.88 17.15
N GLN A 59 -10.44 -19.25 17.26
CA GLN A 59 -11.57 -19.41 16.32
C GLN A 59 -11.99 -18.10 15.65
N ALA A 60 -11.25 -17.01 15.87
CA ALA A 60 -11.57 -15.73 15.27
C ALA A 60 -11.01 -15.65 13.84
N THR A 61 -11.82 -15.11 12.92
CA THR A 61 -11.35 -14.88 11.55
C THR A 61 -10.45 -13.66 11.52
N GLU A 62 -9.22 -13.85 11.01
CA GLU A 62 -8.26 -12.77 10.81
C GLU A 62 -8.46 -12.08 9.46
N GLY A 63 -8.23 -10.76 9.46
CA GLY A 63 -8.27 -9.93 8.26
C GLY A 63 -9.59 -10.02 7.49
N ARG A 64 -9.51 -10.38 6.21
CA ARG A 64 -10.62 -10.41 5.25
C ARG A 64 -11.10 -11.81 4.87
N ALA A 65 -10.71 -12.83 5.63
CA ALA A 65 -11.17 -14.19 5.39
C ALA A 65 -12.68 -14.35 5.61
N ASN A 66 -13.24 -15.44 5.08
CA ASN A 66 -14.66 -15.73 5.20
C ASN A 66 -15.00 -16.08 6.66
N CYS A 67 -15.85 -15.27 7.30
CA CYS A 67 -16.26 -15.46 8.69
C CYS A 67 -17.64 -16.12 8.85
N ASN A 68 -18.21 -16.67 7.77
CA ASN A 68 -19.57 -17.23 7.79
C ASN A 68 -19.74 -18.37 8.82
N GLU A 69 -18.72 -19.23 8.93
CA GLU A 69 -18.70 -20.35 9.88
C GLU A 69 -18.31 -19.89 11.30
N THR A 70 -17.22 -19.13 11.42
CA THR A 70 -16.67 -18.69 12.71
C THR A 70 -17.57 -17.69 13.43
N ARG A 71 -18.23 -16.82 12.66
CA ARG A 71 -19.07 -15.69 13.13
C ARG A 71 -18.35 -14.80 14.16
N ARG A 72 -17.02 -14.77 14.14
CA ARG A 72 -16.17 -13.99 15.05
C ARG A 72 -15.03 -13.35 14.28
N CYS A 73 -14.71 -12.12 14.66
CA CYS A 73 -13.64 -11.34 14.05
C CYS A 73 -12.52 -11.11 15.06
N ALA A 74 -11.27 -11.29 14.64
CA ALA A 74 -10.12 -11.14 15.52
C ALA A 74 -9.85 -9.67 15.89
N ALA A 75 -9.98 -8.75 14.93
CA ALA A 75 -9.64 -7.35 15.13
C ALA A 75 -10.75 -6.57 15.88
N PRO A 76 -10.38 -5.60 16.73
CA PRO A 76 -11.32 -4.76 17.47
C PRO A 76 -12.22 -3.94 16.54
N GLY A 77 -13.43 -3.66 17.00
CA GLY A 77 -14.39 -2.87 16.24
C GLY A 77 -14.98 -3.57 15.01
N LEU A 78 -14.60 -4.80 14.69
CA LEU A 78 -15.15 -5.55 13.56
C LEU A 78 -16.36 -6.40 13.96
N ARG A 79 -17.25 -6.62 12.99
CA ARG A 79 -18.33 -7.60 13.07
C ARG A 79 -18.41 -8.37 11.77
N CYS A 80 -18.79 -9.65 11.85
CA CYS A 80 -19.01 -10.46 10.66
C CYS A 80 -20.33 -10.04 10.00
N TYR A 81 -20.27 -9.67 8.72
CA TYR A 81 -21.44 -9.30 7.93
C TYR A 81 -21.59 -10.26 6.75
N GLU A 82 -22.80 -10.74 6.53
CA GLU A 82 -23.14 -11.62 5.42
C GLU A 82 -23.23 -10.81 4.11
N GLN A 83 -22.60 -11.32 3.05
CA GLN A 83 -22.87 -10.89 1.69
C GLN A 83 -24.00 -11.76 1.12
N VAL A 84 -23.73 -13.07 1.08
CA VAL A 84 -24.63 -14.15 0.66
C VAL A 84 -24.55 -15.29 1.68
N SER A 85 -25.47 -16.24 1.64
CA SER A 85 -25.56 -17.33 2.63
C SER A 85 -24.29 -18.16 2.80
N SER A 86 -23.42 -18.21 1.79
CA SER A 86 -22.14 -18.95 1.83
C SER A 86 -20.92 -18.09 2.14
N TYR A 87 -21.04 -16.76 2.18
CA TYR A 87 -19.90 -15.85 2.33
C TYR A 87 -20.23 -14.64 3.20
N ALA A 88 -19.38 -14.43 4.20
CA ALA A 88 -19.45 -13.30 5.12
C ALA A 88 -18.03 -12.77 5.40
N GLN A 89 -17.91 -11.49 5.73
CA GLN A 89 -16.60 -10.89 6.01
C GLN A 89 -16.64 -10.00 7.24
N CYS A 90 -15.51 -9.97 7.95
CA CYS A 90 -15.29 -9.07 9.08
C CYS A 90 -15.12 -7.63 8.58
N ARG A 91 -16.05 -6.75 8.99
CA ARG A 91 -16.06 -5.35 8.57
C ARG A 91 -16.43 -4.43 9.73
N ALA A 92 -15.89 -3.22 9.73
CA ALA A 92 -16.26 -2.18 10.69
C ALA A 92 -17.70 -1.69 10.45
N SER A 93 -18.10 -1.61 9.17
CA SER A 93 -19.45 -1.22 8.73
C SER A 93 -19.87 -1.99 7.48
N CYS A 94 -21.18 -2.07 7.26
CA CYS A 94 -21.80 -2.70 6.09
C CYS A 94 -23.01 -1.87 5.65
N ALA A 95 -23.16 -1.67 4.34
CA ALA A 95 -24.34 -1.06 3.74
C ALA A 95 -24.95 -2.02 2.72
N PRO A 96 -26.28 -2.24 2.72
CA PRO A 96 -26.90 -3.16 1.77
C PRO A 96 -26.67 -2.75 0.32
N GLY A 97 -26.51 -3.75 -0.55
CA GLY A 97 -26.16 -3.53 -1.96
C GLY A 97 -24.71 -3.90 -2.28
N PRO A 98 -24.28 -3.75 -3.54
CA PRO A 98 -22.94 -4.11 -3.95
C PRO A 98 -21.91 -3.13 -3.39
N ASP A 99 -20.74 -3.65 -3.01
CA ASP A 99 -19.66 -2.84 -2.43
C ASP A 99 -18.55 -2.63 -3.47
N PRO A 100 -18.31 -1.39 -3.94
CA PRO A 100 -17.29 -1.07 -4.94
C PRO A 100 -15.88 -1.55 -4.60
N THR A 101 -15.58 -1.87 -3.35
CA THR A 101 -14.28 -2.38 -2.90
C THR A 101 -14.16 -3.91 -2.95
N HIS A 102 -15.27 -4.62 -3.09
CA HIS A 102 -15.31 -6.07 -3.11
C HIS A 102 -15.01 -6.62 -4.51
N TRP A 103 -14.24 -7.70 -4.56
CA TRP A 103 -13.74 -8.31 -5.81
C TRP A 103 -14.86 -8.69 -6.80
N ASP A 104 -16.09 -8.88 -6.32
CA ASP A 104 -17.30 -9.00 -7.14
C ASP A 104 -18.34 -7.92 -6.82
N GLY A 105 -19.28 -7.74 -7.75
CA GLY A 105 -20.42 -6.84 -7.61
C GLY A 105 -21.66 -7.49 -6.99
N ARG A 106 -21.52 -8.59 -6.23
CA ARG A 106 -22.69 -9.22 -5.60
C ARG A 106 -23.20 -8.36 -4.44
N PRO A 107 -24.52 -8.21 -4.30
CA PRO A 107 -25.08 -7.37 -3.26
C PRO A 107 -24.85 -7.98 -1.87
N TRP A 108 -24.54 -7.14 -0.89
CA TRP A 108 -24.45 -7.52 0.50
C TRP A 108 -25.83 -7.47 1.16
N SER A 109 -26.19 -8.55 1.88
CA SER A 109 -27.37 -8.54 2.76
C SER A 109 -27.12 -7.69 4.01
N CYS A 110 -25.86 -7.60 4.45
CA CYS A 110 -25.45 -6.98 5.70
C CYS A 110 -26.12 -7.57 6.94
N LYS A 111 -26.60 -8.81 6.85
CA LYS A 111 -27.05 -9.56 8.02
C LYS A 111 -25.86 -9.74 8.96
N ALA A 112 -26.00 -9.22 10.17
CA ALA A 112 -24.94 -9.28 11.16
C ALA A 112 -24.83 -10.69 11.73
N LEU A 113 -23.65 -11.31 11.57
CA LEU A 113 -23.33 -12.63 12.10
C LEU A 113 -22.46 -12.45 13.35
N GLY A 114 -22.84 -13.11 14.44
CA GLY A 114 -22.13 -13.04 15.71
C GLY A 114 -22.11 -11.66 16.36
N VAL A 115 -21.20 -11.46 17.31
CA VAL A 115 -21.06 -10.24 18.10
C VAL A 115 -19.98 -9.33 17.52
N ARG A 116 -20.09 -8.02 17.79
CA ARG A 116 -19.04 -7.06 17.46
C ARG A 116 -17.90 -7.20 18.47
N THR A 117 -16.68 -7.29 17.98
CA THR A 117 -15.49 -7.31 18.83
C THR A 117 -15.36 -5.94 19.51
N PRO A 118 -15.24 -5.88 20.85
CA PRO A 118 -15.04 -4.62 21.56
C PRO A 118 -13.81 -3.85 21.07
N GLY A 119 -13.84 -2.54 21.24
CA GLY A 119 -12.81 -1.62 20.73
C GLY A 119 -13.24 -0.91 19.44
N GLU A 120 -12.41 0.03 19.01
CA GLU A 120 -12.64 0.83 17.81
C GLU A 120 -11.78 0.30 16.66
N ASP A 121 -12.18 0.60 15.41
CA ASP A 121 -11.35 0.33 14.24
C ASP A 121 -10.07 1.17 14.36
N MET A 122 -8.93 0.48 14.44
CA MET A 122 -7.63 1.11 14.71
C MET A 122 -6.95 1.63 13.44
N CYS A 123 -7.59 1.57 12.27
CA CYS A 123 -6.98 2.06 11.04
C CYS A 123 -6.92 3.59 10.99
N THR A 124 -5.74 4.08 10.60
CA THR A 124 -5.38 5.49 10.62
C THR A 124 -5.95 6.24 9.42
N MET A 125 -6.25 7.53 9.59
CA MET A 125 -6.69 8.37 8.48
C MET A 125 -5.50 8.74 7.57
N GLU A 126 -5.80 9.28 6.41
CA GLU A 126 -4.86 9.82 5.46
C GLU A 126 -3.99 10.90 6.11
N ASN A 127 -2.70 10.87 5.77
CA ASN A 127 -1.69 11.80 6.28
C ASN A 127 -1.42 11.76 7.80
N GLU A 128 -2.01 10.82 8.55
CA GLU A 128 -1.73 10.58 9.97
C GLU A 128 -0.73 9.43 10.20
N ASP A 129 -0.09 9.39 11.39
CA ASP A 129 0.92 8.36 11.72
C ASP A 129 0.32 6.96 11.78
N CYS A 130 0.58 6.17 10.75
CA CYS A 130 0.07 4.82 10.64
C CYS A 130 1.06 3.74 11.12
N ARG A 131 2.19 4.11 11.74
CA ARG A 131 3.18 3.11 12.21
C ARG A 131 2.61 2.14 13.25
N GLN A 132 1.71 2.60 14.11
CA GLN A 132 1.10 1.76 15.13
C GLN A 132 -0.04 0.91 14.58
N SER A 133 -0.88 1.48 13.71
CA SER A 133 -2.04 0.79 13.14
C SER A 133 -1.67 -0.18 12.03
N GLY A 134 -0.65 0.15 11.23
CA GLY A 134 -0.27 -0.60 10.04
C GLY A 134 -1.38 -0.67 8.98
N CYS A 135 -2.47 0.09 9.11
CA CYS A 135 -3.58 0.07 8.17
C CYS A 135 -4.19 1.44 7.97
N CYS A 136 -4.77 1.65 6.80
CA CYS A 136 -5.36 2.91 6.40
C CYS A 136 -6.86 2.78 6.28
N ARG A 137 -7.58 3.83 6.68
CA ARG A 137 -9.04 3.87 6.56
C ARG A 137 -9.47 4.27 5.15
N GLN A 138 -8.65 5.05 4.47
CA GLN A 138 -8.90 5.54 3.13
C GLN A 138 -8.74 4.40 2.12
N PRO A 139 -9.78 4.11 1.33
CA PRO A 139 -9.69 3.17 0.23
C PRO A 139 -8.52 3.46 -0.72
N GLY A 140 -7.81 2.41 -1.16
CA GLY A 140 -6.61 2.56 -2.01
C GLY A 140 -5.35 3.04 -1.29
N HIS A 141 -5.41 3.45 -0.02
CA HIS A 141 -4.23 3.91 0.71
C HIS A 141 -3.43 2.76 1.29
N THR A 142 -2.11 2.95 1.30
CA THR A 142 -1.15 2.08 1.97
C THR A 142 -0.39 2.91 3.00
N CYS A 143 -0.05 2.30 4.14
CA CYS A 143 0.82 2.94 5.11
C CYS A 143 2.25 2.94 4.56
N PHE A 144 2.76 4.12 4.21
CA PHE A 144 4.12 4.30 3.69
C PHE A 144 4.99 5.00 4.71
N GLU A 145 6.20 4.49 4.90
CA GLU A 145 7.19 5.10 5.78
C GLU A 145 7.82 6.34 5.12
N LYS A 146 7.87 7.45 5.86
CA LYS A 146 8.69 8.62 5.51
C LYS A 146 10.07 8.44 6.12
N THR A 147 10.10 8.26 7.44
CA THR A 147 11.29 8.01 8.26
C THR A 147 11.00 6.89 9.26
N PRO A 148 12.01 6.30 9.93
CA PRO A 148 11.75 5.34 11.01
C PRO A 148 10.84 5.90 12.12
N ALA A 149 10.83 7.23 12.28
CA ALA A 149 10.05 7.96 13.26
C ALA A 149 8.66 8.43 12.75
N TRP A 150 8.31 8.21 11.47
CA TRP A 150 7.05 8.68 10.90
C TRP A 150 6.62 7.90 9.66
N ALA A 151 5.35 7.49 9.61
CA ALA A 151 4.72 6.96 8.40
C ALA A 151 3.39 7.66 8.16
N ALA A 152 2.85 7.57 6.95
CA ALA A 152 1.51 8.08 6.70
C ALA A 152 0.73 7.24 5.68
N CYS A 153 -0.59 7.30 5.80
CA CYS A 153 -1.51 6.67 4.87
C CYS A 153 -1.62 7.48 3.58
N ARG A 154 -1.00 6.99 2.50
CA ARG A 154 -1.03 7.64 1.17
C ARG A 154 -1.47 6.66 0.10
N ALA A 155 -2.09 7.16 -0.96
CA ALA A 155 -2.48 6.35 -2.11
C ALA A 155 -1.27 5.85 -2.92
N SER A 156 -0.26 6.72 -3.04
CA SER A 156 0.99 6.44 -3.71
C SER A 156 2.15 7.04 -2.90
N CYS A 157 3.36 6.56 -3.16
CA CYS A 157 4.58 7.08 -2.56
C CYS A 157 5.74 6.89 -3.53
N THR A 158 6.47 7.97 -3.79
CA THR A 158 7.68 7.97 -4.61
C THR A 158 8.89 8.25 -3.70
N PRO A 159 9.92 7.37 -3.65
CA PRO A 159 11.06 7.57 -2.78
C PRO A 159 11.80 8.87 -3.06
N GLY A 160 12.08 9.66 -2.03
CA GLY A 160 12.66 11.01 -2.14
C GLY A 160 11.80 12.09 -1.48
N PRO A 161 12.23 13.36 -1.58
CA PRO A 161 11.45 14.49 -1.03
C PRO A 161 10.06 14.56 -1.67
N SER A 162 9.01 14.88 -0.91
CA SER A 162 7.67 15.15 -1.47
C SER A 162 7.37 16.64 -1.46
N PHE A 163 6.92 17.21 -2.57
CA PHE A 163 6.57 18.64 -2.63
C PHE A 163 5.35 19.03 -1.80
N ALA A 164 4.52 18.05 -1.38
CA ALA A 164 3.44 18.29 -0.44
C ALA A 164 3.91 18.42 1.03
N ASP A 165 5.16 18.06 1.33
CA ASP A 165 5.71 18.19 2.67
C ASP A 165 6.18 19.60 3.00
N VAL A 166 6.09 19.93 4.29
CA VAL A 166 6.57 21.21 4.84
C VAL A 166 8.09 21.29 4.94
N ASP A 167 8.79 20.17 5.06
CA ASP A 167 10.20 20.09 5.46
C ASP A 167 11.14 19.44 4.42
N GLY A 168 10.61 18.84 3.36
CA GLY A 168 11.40 18.21 2.30
C GLY A 168 12.16 16.96 2.71
N THR A 169 11.92 16.46 3.93
CA THR A 169 12.53 15.23 4.42
C THR A 169 12.14 14.07 3.50
N PRO A 170 13.11 13.31 2.96
CA PRO A 170 12.83 12.30 1.94
C PRO A 170 12.05 11.11 2.50
N TRP A 171 11.11 10.61 1.71
CA TRP A 171 10.38 9.38 2.01
C TRP A 171 11.20 8.15 1.63
N THR A 172 11.22 7.14 2.50
CA THR A 172 11.70 5.80 2.12
C THR A 172 10.68 5.04 1.28
N CYS A 173 9.38 5.36 1.45
CA CYS A 173 8.25 4.68 0.83
C CYS A 173 8.19 3.17 1.11
N ARG A 174 8.79 2.72 2.22
CA ARG A 174 8.63 1.34 2.67
C ARG A 174 7.17 1.11 3.07
N LYS A 175 6.52 0.11 2.49
CA LYS A 175 5.16 -0.28 2.85
C LYS A 175 5.17 -0.95 4.23
N LEU A 176 4.38 -0.42 5.16
CA LEU A 176 4.24 -0.95 6.52
C LEU A 176 2.96 -1.77 6.72
N GLY A 177 2.09 -1.80 5.71
CA GLY A 177 0.76 -2.41 5.82
C GLY A 177 0.15 -2.80 4.48
N PRO A 178 -0.98 -3.51 4.49
CA PRO A 178 -1.71 -3.83 3.27
C PRO A 178 -2.30 -2.56 2.64
N THR A 179 -2.47 -2.59 1.33
CA THR A 179 -3.23 -1.57 0.61
C THR A 179 -4.71 -1.75 0.90
N SER A 180 -5.35 -0.66 1.32
CA SER A 180 -6.79 -0.61 1.53
C SER A 180 -7.50 -0.84 0.19
N PRO A 181 -8.62 -1.56 0.14
CA PRO A 181 -9.29 -1.87 -1.11
C PRO A 181 -9.69 -0.59 -1.83
N SER A 182 -9.46 -0.53 -3.14
CA SER A 182 -9.94 0.54 -4.01
C SER A 182 -11.16 0.08 -4.82
N THR A 183 -11.77 1.00 -5.55
CA THR A 183 -12.83 0.70 -6.52
C THR A 183 -12.39 -0.41 -7.47
N GLN A 184 -13.25 -1.42 -7.64
CA GLN A 184 -13.01 -2.59 -8.48
C GLN A 184 -13.50 -2.36 -9.92
N PRO A 185 -12.94 -3.08 -10.92
CA PRO A 185 -13.25 -2.82 -12.34
C PRO A 185 -14.74 -2.97 -12.71
N TRP A 186 -15.45 -3.91 -12.09
CA TRP A 186 -16.87 -4.18 -12.38
C TRP A 186 -17.78 -2.96 -12.11
N VAL A 187 -17.35 -2.06 -11.23
CA VAL A 187 -18.10 -0.84 -10.83
C VAL A 187 -18.43 0.02 -12.05
N ALA A 188 -17.52 0.09 -13.03
CA ALA A 188 -17.71 0.90 -14.23
C ALA A 188 -18.89 0.44 -15.11
N GLY A 189 -19.23 -0.86 -15.06
CA GLY A 189 -20.31 -1.44 -15.85
C GLY A 189 -21.63 -1.63 -15.10
N ALA A 190 -21.61 -1.68 -13.76
CA ALA A 190 -22.79 -2.03 -12.96
C ALA A 190 -23.34 -0.90 -12.08
N CYS A 191 -22.52 0.09 -11.73
CA CYS A 191 -22.94 1.18 -10.84
C CYS A 191 -23.44 2.40 -11.61
N THR A 192 -24.28 3.20 -10.93
CA THR A 192 -24.93 4.36 -11.52
C THR A 192 -23.97 5.54 -11.66
N GLU A 193 -24.01 6.22 -12.80
CA GLU A 193 -23.28 7.46 -13.06
C GLU A 193 -23.94 8.67 -12.37
N SER A 194 -23.16 9.69 -11.98
CA SER A 194 -23.63 10.84 -11.18
C SER A 194 -24.70 11.69 -11.82
N ASN A 195 -24.76 11.72 -13.16
CA ASN A 195 -25.79 12.42 -13.93
C ASN A 195 -26.79 11.45 -14.58
N GLY A 196 -26.79 10.19 -14.17
CA GLY A 196 -27.60 9.13 -14.77
C GLY A 196 -28.95 8.92 -14.10
N ALA A 197 -29.44 7.67 -14.21
CA ALA A 197 -30.66 7.22 -13.55
C ALA A 197 -30.55 7.26 -12.01
N SER A 198 -31.66 6.97 -11.31
CA SER A 198 -31.66 6.89 -9.85
C SER A 198 -30.71 5.82 -9.32
N CYS A 199 -29.83 6.18 -8.38
CA CYS A 199 -28.88 5.24 -7.78
C CYS A 199 -29.50 4.31 -6.73
N LEU A 200 -30.81 4.42 -6.45
CA LEU A 200 -31.49 3.60 -5.44
C LEU A 200 -31.61 2.12 -5.84
N GLN A 201 -31.62 1.82 -7.13
CA GLN A 201 -31.72 0.44 -7.63
C GLN A 201 -30.37 -0.28 -7.57
N THR A 202 -29.32 0.38 -8.07
CA THR A 202 -27.95 -0.15 -8.08
C THR A 202 -27.29 -0.09 -6.70
N ARG A 203 -27.68 0.89 -5.88
CA ARG A 203 -27.11 1.18 -4.55
C ARG A 203 -25.59 1.40 -4.56
N CYS A 204 -25.02 1.80 -5.70
CA CYS A 204 -23.61 2.11 -5.83
C CYS A 204 -23.37 3.16 -6.93
N CYS A 205 -22.27 3.89 -6.80
CA CYS A 205 -21.91 4.99 -7.70
C CYS A 205 -20.68 4.65 -8.53
N LYS A 206 -20.65 5.10 -9.77
CA LYS A 206 -19.53 4.86 -10.69
C LYS A 206 -18.35 5.79 -10.41
N ASN A 207 -18.63 7.05 -10.07
CA ASN A 207 -17.61 8.06 -9.87
C ASN A 207 -16.95 7.94 -8.49
N ALA A 208 -15.64 8.15 -8.49
CA ALA A 208 -14.82 8.08 -7.29
C ALA A 208 -15.22 9.16 -6.28
N GLY A 209 -15.36 8.77 -5.02
CA GLY A 209 -15.75 9.67 -3.93
C GLY A 209 -17.25 9.88 -3.78
N ASP A 210 -18.07 9.44 -4.74
CA ASP A 210 -19.52 9.62 -4.69
C ASP A 210 -20.21 8.65 -3.73
N GLN A 211 -21.21 9.18 -3.06
CA GLN A 211 -22.17 8.43 -2.26
C GLN A 211 -23.53 8.58 -2.91
N CYS A 212 -24.29 7.48 -2.97
CA CYS A 212 -25.69 7.57 -3.37
C CYS A 212 -26.48 8.20 -2.23
N TRP A 213 -27.02 9.38 -2.48
CA TRP A 213 -27.87 10.12 -1.55
C TRP A 213 -29.31 10.04 -2.01
N LYS A 214 -30.19 9.70 -1.08
CA LYS A 214 -31.63 9.69 -1.34
C LYS A 214 -32.17 11.11 -1.32
N LYS A 215 -32.96 11.46 -2.33
CA LYS A 215 -33.78 12.68 -2.34
C LYS A 215 -35.17 12.34 -1.84
N THR A 216 -35.85 11.47 -2.58
CA THR A 216 -37.19 10.94 -2.32
C THR A 216 -37.15 9.41 -2.24
N ASN A 217 -38.28 8.76 -1.98
CA ASN A 217 -38.35 7.29 -1.90
C ASN A 217 -38.05 6.57 -3.24
N TYR A 218 -38.14 7.27 -4.37
CA TYR A 218 -37.96 6.72 -5.72
C TYR A 218 -36.77 7.32 -6.46
N TYR A 219 -36.19 8.41 -5.96
CA TYR A 219 -35.07 9.07 -6.61
C TYR A 219 -33.91 9.32 -5.63
N GLY A 220 -32.72 8.85 -6.01
CA GLY A 220 -31.45 9.17 -5.39
C GLY A 220 -30.42 9.46 -6.46
N SER A 221 -29.41 10.25 -6.12
CA SER A 221 -28.34 10.62 -7.05
C SER A 221 -26.98 10.42 -6.38
N CYS A 222 -25.99 10.11 -7.20
CA CYS A 222 -24.60 9.97 -6.77
C CYS A 222 -23.95 11.36 -6.67
N LYS A 223 -23.56 11.74 -5.45
CA LYS A 223 -22.91 13.02 -5.17
C LYS A 223 -21.81 12.86 -4.12
N PRO A 224 -20.76 13.71 -4.14
CA PRO A 224 -19.70 13.65 -3.13
C PRO A 224 -20.20 14.08 -1.74
N ALA A 225 -21.16 15.00 -1.68
CA ALA A 225 -21.78 15.50 -0.45
C ALA A 225 -23.27 15.83 -0.67
N CYS A 226 -24.07 15.85 0.41
CA CYS A 226 -25.47 16.22 0.40
C CYS A 226 -25.66 17.54 1.14
N ASN A 227 -25.61 18.65 0.40
CA ASN A 227 -25.65 20.01 0.98
C ASN A 227 -26.83 20.84 0.45
N GLU A 228 -27.73 20.23 -0.31
CA GLU A 228 -28.83 20.92 -0.99
C GLU A 228 -30.14 20.82 -0.18
N PRO A 229 -30.89 21.92 -0.04
CA PRO A 229 -32.20 21.90 0.59
C PRO A 229 -33.19 21.02 -0.21
N GLY A 230 -34.09 20.32 0.50
CA GLY A 230 -35.08 19.43 -0.12
C GLY A 230 -34.61 18.00 -0.39
N TRP A 231 -33.44 17.61 0.12
CA TRP A 231 -32.95 16.23 0.12
C TRP A 231 -33.15 15.58 1.49
N SER A 232 -33.52 14.30 1.52
CA SER A 232 -33.53 13.51 2.76
C SER A 232 -32.12 13.16 3.24
N CYS A 233 -31.12 13.21 2.35
CA CYS A 233 -29.71 12.92 2.64
C CYS A 233 -29.47 11.57 3.33
N GLU A 234 -30.36 10.60 3.13
CA GLU A 234 -30.14 9.22 3.57
C GLU A 234 -29.07 8.57 2.68
N LYS A 235 -28.05 7.97 3.29
CA LYS A 235 -26.98 7.25 2.58
C LYS A 235 -27.49 5.89 2.13
N VAL A 236 -27.42 5.61 0.83
CA VAL A 236 -27.81 4.32 0.25
C VAL A 236 -26.58 3.62 -0.29
N GLY A 237 -26.33 2.39 0.17
CA GLY A 237 -25.14 1.62 -0.18
C GLY A 237 -23.83 2.28 0.29
N THR A 238 -22.71 1.69 -0.11
CA THR A 238 -21.38 2.17 0.26
C THR A 238 -20.91 3.31 -0.65
N ARG A 239 -20.15 4.26 -0.09
CA ARG A 239 -19.45 5.29 -0.87
C ARG A 239 -18.42 4.63 -1.79
N THR A 240 -18.36 5.08 -3.03
CA THR A 240 -17.32 4.67 -3.95
C THR A 240 -15.99 5.28 -3.50
N PRO A 241 -14.95 4.46 -3.26
CA PRO A 241 -13.60 4.94 -2.98
C PRO A 241 -13.20 6.12 -3.87
N ALA A 242 -12.72 7.20 -3.26
CA ALA A 242 -12.03 8.23 -4.01
C ALA A 242 -10.76 7.62 -4.62
N GLN A 243 -10.48 7.87 -5.89
CA GLN A 243 -9.15 7.64 -6.44
C GLN A 243 -8.31 8.83 -6.03
N THR A 244 -7.61 8.70 -4.92
CA THR A 244 -6.70 9.72 -4.40
C THR A 244 -5.39 9.69 -5.18
N GLY A 245 -5.45 10.01 -6.47
CA GLY A 245 -4.26 10.22 -7.31
C GLY A 245 -3.80 11.68 -7.39
N ALA A 246 -4.66 12.62 -6.99
CA ALA A 246 -4.33 14.03 -6.98
C ALA A 246 -3.84 14.41 -5.57
N GLU A 247 -2.56 14.17 -5.30
CA GLU A 247 -1.87 14.90 -4.26
C GLU A 247 -2.11 16.39 -4.55
N GLU A 248 -2.77 17.09 -3.61
CA GLU A 248 -3.19 18.47 -3.79
C GLU A 248 -1.98 19.26 -4.30
N LEU A 249 -2.09 19.79 -5.52
CA LEU A 249 -1.03 20.51 -6.23
C LEU A 249 -0.69 21.79 -5.48
N ARG A 250 0.09 21.65 -4.40
CA ARG A 250 0.78 22.75 -3.78
C ARG A 250 1.94 23.08 -4.70
N GLY A 251 2.04 24.36 -5.06
CA GLY A 251 3.21 24.85 -5.80
C GLY A 251 4.50 24.52 -5.04
N MET A 252 5.63 24.63 -5.74
CA MET A 252 6.94 24.29 -5.18
C MET A 252 7.17 24.93 -3.79
N PRO A 253 7.48 24.15 -2.74
CA PRO A 253 7.72 24.68 -1.40
C PRO A 253 9.06 25.41 -1.31
N ALA A 254 9.21 26.29 -0.30
CA ALA A 254 10.42 27.11 -0.12
C ALA A 254 11.70 26.28 0.00
N TRP A 255 11.67 25.17 0.75
CA TRP A 255 12.80 24.24 0.86
C TRP A 255 13.18 23.63 -0.50
N GLY A 256 12.20 23.43 -1.37
CA GLY A 256 12.37 22.86 -2.70
C GLY A 256 13.22 23.74 -3.60
N PHE A 257 13.07 25.05 -3.52
CA PHE A 257 13.91 26.01 -4.24
C PHE A 257 15.37 26.03 -3.76
N ALA A 258 15.60 25.71 -2.49
CA ALA A 258 16.93 25.69 -1.90
C ALA A 258 17.67 24.36 -2.13
N THR A 259 16.93 23.26 -2.31
CA THR A 259 17.49 21.89 -2.25
C THR A 259 17.46 21.16 -3.59
N CYS A 260 16.45 21.42 -4.44
CA CYS A 260 16.26 20.67 -5.68
C CYS A 260 17.11 21.21 -6.83
N SER A 261 17.51 20.31 -7.72
CA SER A 261 18.38 20.62 -8.86
C SER A 261 17.59 21.25 -10.01
N ARG A 262 18.22 22.10 -10.82
CA ARG A 262 17.60 22.71 -12.02
C ARG A 262 17.78 21.84 -13.26
N PHE A 263 17.24 22.30 -14.39
CA PHE A 263 17.42 21.66 -15.70
C PHE A 263 18.90 21.40 -15.99
N GLU A 264 19.20 20.17 -16.42
CA GLU A 264 20.57 19.70 -16.72
C GLU A 264 21.55 19.67 -15.53
N GLU A 265 21.11 19.95 -14.30
CA GLU A 265 21.94 19.79 -13.11
C GLU A 265 21.87 18.36 -12.57
N GLY A 266 22.94 17.96 -11.87
CA GLY A 266 23.02 16.67 -11.18
C GLY A 266 21.98 16.58 -10.06
N CYS A 267 21.18 15.51 -10.04
CA CYS A 267 20.07 15.34 -9.10
C CYS A 267 20.12 14.00 -8.34
N LEU A 268 21.24 13.28 -8.40
CA LEU A 268 21.37 11.97 -7.76
C LEU A 268 21.15 12.01 -6.24
N ASP A 269 21.66 13.06 -5.60
CA ASP A 269 21.56 13.27 -4.16
C ASP A 269 20.23 13.92 -3.76
N SER A 270 19.81 14.98 -4.47
CA SER A 270 18.58 15.73 -4.19
C SER A 270 17.32 14.92 -4.53
N ARG A 271 17.39 14.07 -5.56
CA ARG A 271 16.27 13.29 -6.12
C ARG A 271 15.03 14.15 -6.39
N CYS A 272 15.21 15.43 -6.68
CA CYS A 272 14.12 16.34 -6.98
C CYS A 272 14.59 17.42 -7.93
N CYS A 273 13.69 17.88 -8.79
CA CYS A 273 13.97 18.86 -9.83
C CYS A 273 13.10 20.10 -9.70
N ILE A 274 13.62 21.24 -10.14
CA ILE A 274 12.90 22.51 -10.26
C ILE A 274 12.54 22.72 -11.74
N GLY A 275 11.25 22.86 -12.02
CA GLY A 275 10.74 23.21 -13.35
C GLY A 275 9.35 22.64 -13.59
N MET A 276 8.74 23.00 -14.72
CA MET A 276 7.52 22.34 -15.17
C MET A 276 7.88 21.01 -15.80
N ASP A 277 7.21 19.94 -15.37
CA ASP A 277 7.29 18.62 -15.97
C ASP A 277 8.71 18.01 -15.92
N MET A 278 9.48 18.32 -14.87
CA MET A 278 10.85 17.85 -14.72
C MET A 278 10.91 16.60 -13.85
N GLN A 279 11.77 15.66 -14.23
CA GLN A 279 12.02 14.42 -13.51
C GLN A 279 13.53 14.19 -13.43
N CYS A 280 14.00 13.77 -12.26
CA CYS A 280 15.38 13.33 -12.12
C CYS A 280 15.49 11.94 -12.76
N TYR A 281 16.29 11.79 -13.79
CA TYR A 281 16.50 10.51 -14.47
C TYR A 281 17.92 10.00 -14.23
N GLU A 282 18.01 8.73 -13.84
CA GLU A 282 19.28 8.05 -13.64
C GLU A 282 19.96 7.77 -14.98
N LYS A 283 21.11 8.41 -15.22
CA LYS A 283 22.02 8.01 -16.29
C LYS A 283 22.65 6.68 -15.90
N ASN A 284 23.28 6.64 -14.73
CA ASN A 284 23.93 5.49 -14.14
C ASN A 284 24.00 5.63 -12.61
N LYS A 285 24.64 4.68 -11.92
CA LYS A 285 24.74 4.66 -10.44
C LYS A 285 25.42 5.89 -9.83
N MET A 286 26.18 6.67 -10.61
CA MET A 286 26.98 7.81 -10.15
C MET A 286 26.46 9.15 -10.68
N TRP A 287 25.46 9.16 -11.56
CA TRP A 287 24.92 10.39 -12.12
C TRP A 287 23.44 10.25 -12.45
N ALA A 288 22.68 11.25 -12.05
CA ALA A 288 21.32 11.47 -12.49
C ALA A 288 21.16 12.94 -12.85
N GLN A 289 20.32 13.23 -13.84
CA GLN A 289 20.13 14.58 -14.35
C GLN A 289 18.66 14.93 -14.45
N CYS A 290 18.33 16.18 -14.18
CA CYS A 290 16.98 16.70 -14.33
C CYS A 290 16.66 16.97 -15.80
N LEU A 291 15.73 16.19 -16.35
CA LEU A 291 15.23 16.33 -17.73
C LEU A 291 13.70 16.27 -17.74
N ASN A 292 13.08 16.73 -18.81
CA ASN A 292 11.64 16.57 -19.04
C ASN A 292 11.29 15.13 -19.43
N SER A 293 12.08 14.54 -20.33
CA SER A 293 11.94 13.16 -20.82
C SER A 293 13.31 12.48 -20.93
N CYS A 294 13.31 11.15 -20.91
CA CYS A 294 14.51 10.34 -21.03
C CYS A 294 14.15 9.03 -21.75
N VAL A 295 15.00 8.58 -22.67
CA VAL A 295 14.81 7.34 -23.43
C VAL A 295 15.90 6.36 -23.03
N PRO A 296 15.59 5.19 -22.44
CA PRO A 296 16.61 4.22 -22.04
C PRO A 296 17.48 3.80 -23.23
N GLY A 297 18.79 3.73 -23.01
CA GLY A 297 19.74 3.32 -24.05
C GLY A 297 20.87 4.32 -24.29
N PRO A 298 21.64 4.12 -25.37
CA PRO A 298 22.76 4.99 -25.72
C PRO A 298 22.26 6.33 -26.28
N HIS A 299 22.73 7.43 -25.69
CA HIS A 299 22.42 8.78 -26.18
C HIS A 299 23.56 9.31 -27.06
N ALA A 300 23.27 9.55 -28.34
CA ALA A 300 24.23 10.10 -29.31
C ALA A 300 24.83 11.44 -28.84
N ASN A 301 24.02 12.24 -28.16
CA ASN A 301 24.32 13.60 -27.71
C ASN A 301 25.26 13.62 -26.49
N ASP A 302 25.54 12.46 -25.90
CA ASP A 302 26.27 12.30 -24.64
C ASP A 302 27.28 11.15 -24.79
N HIS A 303 28.11 11.22 -25.84
CA HIS A 303 29.16 10.24 -26.13
C HIS A 303 28.69 8.78 -26.14
N ASN A 304 27.46 8.54 -26.59
CA ASN A 304 26.84 7.21 -26.61
C ASN A 304 26.77 6.56 -25.21
N ALA A 305 26.75 7.38 -24.15
CA ALA A 305 26.57 6.90 -22.80
C ALA A 305 25.22 6.20 -22.69
N ASN A 306 25.22 5.05 -22.00
CA ASN A 306 24.02 4.26 -21.81
C ASN A 306 23.26 4.76 -20.59
N TRP A 307 22.06 5.30 -20.80
CA TRP A 307 21.19 5.80 -19.76
C TRP A 307 20.17 4.75 -19.35
N THR A 308 19.98 4.57 -18.04
CA THR A 308 18.88 3.73 -17.54
C THR A 308 17.52 4.44 -17.66
N CYS A 309 17.52 5.77 -17.57
CA CYS A 309 16.33 6.61 -17.51
C CYS A 309 15.35 6.22 -16.40
N LYS A 310 15.84 5.59 -15.32
CA LYS A 310 15.03 5.32 -14.15
C LYS A 310 14.69 6.64 -13.47
N ALA A 311 13.39 6.92 -13.29
CA ALA A 311 12.93 8.08 -12.56
C ALA A 311 13.30 7.98 -11.06
N LEU A 312 13.97 9.01 -10.55
CA LEU A 312 14.35 9.16 -9.14
C LEU A 312 13.54 10.30 -8.52
N GLY A 313 12.80 10.03 -7.45
CA GLY A 313 11.96 11.02 -6.77
C GLY A 313 10.79 11.54 -7.61
N PRO A 314 10.05 12.55 -7.09
CA PRO A 314 8.83 13.01 -7.72
C PRO A 314 9.09 13.84 -8.98
N ARG A 315 8.12 13.79 -9.90
CA ARG A 315 8.04 14.71 -11.03
C ARG A 315 7.54 16.07 -10.55
N SER A 316 8.23 17.15 -10.92
CA SER A 316 7.84 18.49 -10.53
C SER A 316 6.75 19.03 -11.44
N MET A 317 5.71 19.62 -10.84
CA MET A 317 4.52 20.11 -11.55
C MET A 317 4.61 21.60 -11.91
N GLY A 318 5.79 22.22 -11.79
CA GLY A 318 6.00 23.63 -12.06
C GLY A 318 5.98 24.54 -10.85
N VAL A 319 6.48 25.75 -11.05
CA VAL A 319 6.39 26.86 -10.10
C VAL A 319 5.26 27.77 -10.58
N PRO A 320 4.19 28.00 -9.82
CA PRO A 320 3.20 29.02 -10.18
C PRO A 320 3.90 30.38 -10.15
N ARG A 321 4.29 30.89 -11.31
CA ARG A 321 4.75 32.28 -11.43
C ARG A 321 3.51 33.15 -11.59
N LYS A 322 3.44 34.28 -10.89
CA LYS A 322 2.40 35.29 -11.11
C LYS A 322 2.40 35.67 -12.60
N GLY A 323 1.39 35.23 -13.36
CA GLY A 323 1.27 35.44 -14.81
C GLY A 323 1.46 34.20 -15.71
N PHE A 324 1.71 32.99 -15.18
CA PHE A 324 1.78 31.75 -15.97
C PHE A 324 1.38 30.53 -15.11
N PRO A 325 0.51 29.61 -15.56
CA PRO A 325 -0.07 29.49 -16.90
C PRO A 325 -1.23 30.47 -17.15
N SER A 326 -1.53 30.71 -18.43
CA SER A 326 -2.65 31.56 -18.84
C SER A 326 -3.95 31.08 -18.21
N LEU A 327 -4.87 32.01 -17.91
CA LEU A 327 -6.20 31.73 -17.36
C LEU A 327 -7.04 30.75 -18.22
N TYR A 328 -6.55 30.37 -19.41
CA TYR A 328 -7.16 29.39 -20.32
C TYR A 328 -6.70 27.93 -20.12
N CYS A 329 -5.68 27.65 -19.31
CA CYS A 329 -5.18 26.26 -19.11
C CYS A 329 -5.77 25.54 -17.88
N PHE A 330 -6.40 26.25 -16.94
CA PHE A 330 -6.94 25.63 -15.73
C PHE A 330 -8.24 24.84 -15.96
N SER A 331 -8.84 24.97 -17.15
CA SER A 331 -10.08 24.29 -17.51
C SER A 331 -9.90 22.91 -18.15
N VAL A 332 -8.66 22.41 -18.39
CA VAL A 332 -8.43 21.16 -19.14
C VAL A 332 -7.41 20.21 -18.53
N LEU A 333 -6.92 20.45 -17.30
CA LEU A 333 -5.99 19.51 -16.64
C LEU A 333 -6.63 18.85 -15.42
N ARG A 334 -7.68 18.05 -15.66
CA ARG A 334 -7.95 16.89 -14.80
C ARG A 334 -7.08 15.74 -15.30
N THR A 335 -5.95 15.50 -14.63
CA THR A 335 -5.04 14.38 -14.97
C THR A 335 -5.58 13.01 -14.55
N VAL A 336 -6.66 12.96 -13.75
CA VAL A 336 -7.41 11.74 -13.41
C VAL A 336 -8.91 12.01 -13.37
N GLY A 337 -9.60 11.44 -14.36
CA GLY A 337 -11.02 11.60 -14.63
C GLY A 337 -11.26 11.32 -16.12
N TYR A 338 -12.42 10.74 -16.45
CA TYR A 338 -12.81 10.46 -17.84
C TYR A 338 -13.22 11.79 -18.49
N GLU A 339 -12.25 12.59 -18.93
CA GLU A 339 -12.54 13.64 -19.90
C GLU A 339 -12.63 12.98 -21.29
N VAL A 340 -13.79 13.16 -21.91
CA VAL A 340 -14.00 12.87 -23.33
C VAL A 340 -12.94 13.64 -24.12
N GLY A 341 -12.19 12.93 -24.95
CA GLY A 341 -11.22 13.54 -25.86
C GLY A 341 -11.91 14.62 -26.70
N LEU A 342 -11.54 15.87 -26.45
CA LEU A 342 -11.83 16.97 -27.35
C LEU A 342 -10.84 16.85 -28.52
N MET A 343 -11.33 16.29 -29.62
CA MET A 343 -10.77 16.54 -30.96
C MET A 343 -10.97 18.01 -31.32
#